data_AF-A0A970NG83-F1
#
_entry.id   AF-A0A970NG83-F1
#
_cell.length_a   1.000
_cell.length_b   1.000
_cell.length_c   1.000
_cell.angle_alpha   90.00
_cell.angle_beta   90.00
_cell.angle_gamma   90.00
#
_symmetry.space_group_name_H-M   'P 1'
#
loop_
_entity.id
_entity.type
_entity.pdbx_description
1 polymer ?
#
loop_
_entity_poly.entity_id
_entity_poly.type
_entity_poly.pdbx_seq_one_letter_code
_entity_poly.pdbx_strand_id
1 'polypeptide(L)'
;MDKPASAIWPCGPVLNCDETGVRVEGKLNCLHTASTPELTYYSIHSKRGGDAMDEMALMPFYTGTAKHDFWKPYFKYRCRHSLCNAHHLRELTWVGSSRTRTKPGLSRCKICCWRSRRRLTSIKTIPRHTWS
;
A
#
# COMPACT_ATOMS: atom_id res chain seq x y z
N MET A 1 -7.63 -10.53 -22.38
CA MET A 1 -8.00 -11.06 -21.06
C MET A 1 -9.41 -10.59 -20.79
N ASP A 2 -10.34 -11.53 -20.71
CA ASP A 2 -11.74 -11.22 -20.44
C ASP A 2 -11.95 -11.06 -18.92
N LYS A 3 -12.84 -10.15 -18.51
CA LYS A 3 -13.15 -9.95 -17.09
C LYS A 3 -13.81 -11.22 -16.53
N PRO A 4 -13.25 -11.88 -15.50
CA PRO A 4 -13.95 -12.98 -14.84
C PRO A 4 -15.31 -12.53 -14.28
N ALA A 5 -16.35 -13.31 -14.57
CA ALA A 5 -17.74 -13.00 -14.22
C ALA A 5 -18.03 -13.04 -12.71
N SER A 6 -17.18 -13.72 -11.91
CA SER A 6 -17.33 -13.88 -10.46
C SER A 6 -16.57 -12.84 -9.63
N ALA A 7 -15.77 -11.97 -10.26
CA ALA A 7 -14.97 -10.98 -9.55
C ALA A 7 -15.78 -9.71 -9.28
N ILE A 8 -15.78 -9.25 -8.03
CA ILE A 8 -16.32 -7.94 -7.65
C ILE A 8 -15.31 -6.89 -8.10
N TRP A 9 -15.70 -6.08 -9.07
CA TRP A 9 -14.86 -5.03 -9.63
C TRP A 9 -15.09 -3.70 -8.89
N PRO A 10 -14.03 -2.98 -8.47
CA PRO A 10 -14.21 -1.62 -7.99
C PRO A 10 -14.68 -0.73 -9.15
N CYS A 11 -15.94 -0.31 -9.12
CA CYS A 11 -16.54 0.61 -10.08
C CYS A 11 -16.32 2.10 -9.73
N GLY A 12 -15.50 2.39 -8.72
CA GLY A 12 -15.27 3.74 -8.23
C GLY A 12 -14.39 4.60 -9.16
N PRO A 13 -14.60 5.93 -9.19
CA PRO A 13 -13.83 6.86 -10.03
C PRO A 13 -12.35 6.95 -9.66
N VAL A 14 -12.04 6.69 -8.38
CA VAL A 14 -10.70 6.68 -7.81
C VAL A 14 -10.51 5.39 -7.00
N LEU A 15 -9.37 4.76 -7.19
CA LEU A 15 -8.92 3.58 -6.47
C LEU A 15 -7.61 3.89 -5.77
N ASN A 16 -7.58 3.79 -4.45
CA ASN A 16 -6.38 4.03 -3.66
C ASN A 16 -5.63 2.72 -3.49
N CYS A 17 -4.39 2.67 -3.99
CA CYS A 17 -3.51 1.52 -3.91
C CYS A 17 -2.35 1.80 -2.95
N ASP A 18 -2.06 0.84 -2.08
CA ASP A 18 -0.90 0.88 -1.18
C ASP A 18 -0.35 -0.52 -0.93
N GLU A 19 0.95 -0.57 -0.61
CA GLU A 19 1.69 -1.81 -0.40
C GLU A 19 2.51 -1.74 0.87
N THR A 20 2.35 -2.75 1.72
CA THR A 20 3.10 -2.85 2.98
C THR A 20 3.72 -4.21 3.14
N GLY A 21 4.99 -4.25 3.56
CA GLY A 21 5.65 -5.50 3.94
C GLY A 21 5.05 -6.05 5.23
N VAL A 22 4.58 -7.30 5.19
CA VAL A 22 4.00 -8.02 6.33
C VAL A 22 4.75 -9.34 6.56
N ARG A 23 4.76 -9.83 7.80
CA ARG A 23 5.33 -11.14 8.15
C ARG A 23 4.21 -12.15 8.37
N VAL A 24 4.14 -13.17 7.52
CA VAL A 24 3.22 -14.30 7.66
C VAL A 24 4.07 -15.53 7.93
N GLU A 25 3.83 -16.18 9.08
CA GLU A 25 4.58 -17.37 9.51
C GLU A 25 6.11 -17.19 9.47
N GLY A 26 6.58 -15.99 9.82
CA GLY A 26 8.01 -15.64 9.82
C GLY A 26 8.59 -15.25 8.45
N LYS A 27 7.86 -15.48 7.35
CA LYS A 27 8.28 -15.12 6.00
C LYS A 27 7.81 -13.71 5.63
N LEU A 28 8.67 -12.96 4.94
CA LEU A 28 8.32 -11.64 4.42
C LEU A 28 7.39 -11.81 3.23
N ASN A 29 6.23 -11.16 3.30
CA ASN A 29 5.25 -11.06 2.24
C ASN A 29 4.91 -9.58 2.03
N CYS A 30 4.24 -9.26 0.94
CA CYS A 30 3.70 -7.95 0.66
C CYS A 30 2.17 -8.03 0.71
N LEU A 31 1.58 -7.18 1.55
CA LEU A 31 0.15 -6.91 1.57
C LEU A 31 -0.13 -5.79 0.58
N HIS A 32 -0.89 -6.13 -0.45
CA HIS A 32 -1.42 -5.23 -1.46
C HIS A 32 -2.81 -4.82 -1.06
N THR A 33 -3.09 -3.52 -1.11
CA THR A 33 -4.40 -2.96 -0.74
C THR A 33 -4.93 -2.13 -1.90
N ALA A 34 -6.21 -2.28 -2.20
CA ALA A 34 -6.91 -1.49 -3.20
C ALA A 34 -8.27 -1.08 -2.63
N SER A 35 -8.51 0.21 -2.45
CA SER A 35 -9.71 0.72 -1.77
C SER A 35 -10.44 1.81 -2.54
N THR A 36 -11.77 1.70 -2.52
CA THR A 36 -12.73 2.75 -2.87
C THR A 36 -13.47 3.17 -1.59
N PRO A 37 -14.34 4.20 -1.63
CA PRO A 37 -15.16 4.55 -0.47
C PRO A 37 -16.06 3.41 0.03
N GLU A 38 -16.45 2.49 -0.86
CA GLU A 38 -17.42 1.43 -0.59
C GLU A 38 -16.76 0.08 -0.27
N LEU A 39 -15.60 -0.20 -0.88
CA LEU A 39 -14.95 -1.51 -0.81
C LEU A 39 -13.46 -1.36 -0.53
N THR A 40 -12.91 -2.27 0.27
CA THR A 40 -11.46 -2.42 0.41
C THR A 40 -11.08 -3.86 0.14
N TYR A 41 -10.18 -4.04 -0.81
CA TYR A 41 -9.62 -5.31 -1.22
C TYR A 41 -8.20 -5.47 -0.66
N TYR A 42 -7.90 -6.65 -0.14
CA TYR A 42 -6.61 -7.02 0.43
C TYR A 42 -6.11 -8.29 -0.26
N SER A 43 -4.85 -8.29 -0.71
CA SER A 43 -4.17 -9.48 -1.23
C SER A 43 -2.79 -9.60 -0.60
N ILE A 44 -2.41 -10.81 -0.18
CA ILE A 44 -1.08 -11.08 0.35
C ILE A 44 -0.33 -11.91 -0.67
N HIS A 45 0.86 -11.44 -1.04
CA HIS A 45 1.70 -12.12 -2.00
C HIS A 45 3.15 -12.16 -1.53
N SER A 46 3.90 -13.21 -1.86
CA SER A 46 5.30 -13.37 -1.44
C SER A 46 6.24 -12.34 -2.06
N LYS A 47 5.91 -11.91 -3.28
CA LYS A 47 6.64 -10.86 -4.02
C LYS A 47 5.91 -9.53 -3.98
N ARG A 48 6.69 -8.45 -4.06
CA ARG A 48 6.20 -7.09 -4.30
C ARG A 48 6.08 -6.86 -5.82
N GLY A 49 5.03 -6.21 -6.30
CA GLY A 49 5.04 -5.60 -7.64
C GLY A 49 4.13 -6.21 -8.67
N GLY A 50 4.62 -6.14 -9.92
CA GLY A 50 3.86 -6.46 -11.11
C GLY A 50 3.17 -7.82 -11.01
N ASP A 51 3.93 -8.87 -10.67
CA ASP A 51 3.44 -10.23 -10.51
C ASP A 51 2.22 -10.30 -9.57
N ALA A 52 2.34 -9.68 -8.38
CA ALA A 52 1.29 -9.71 -7.37
C ALA A 52 0.03 -8.93 -7.79
N MET A 53 0.24 -7.81 -8.49
CA MET A 53 -0.86 -6.98 -8.98
C MET A 53 -1.55 -7.61 -10.20
N ASP A 54 -0.83 -8.36 -11.02
CA ASP A 54 -1.38 -9.15 -12.13
C ASP A 54 -2.20 -10.33 -11.58
N GLU A 55 -1.70 -11.03 -10.56
CA GLU A 55 -2.42 -12.10 -9.86
C GLU A 55 -3.65 -11.58 -9.09
N MET A 56 -3.57 -10.38 -8.52
CA MET A 56 -4.71 -9.69 -7.94
C MET A 56 -5.81 -9.42 -8.98
N ALA A 57 -5.48 -9.46 -10.27
CA ALA A 57 -6.37 -9.31 -11.41
C ALA A 57 -7.22 -8.04 -11.37
N LEU A 58 -6.84 -7.03 -10.59
CA LEU A 58 -7.63 -5.81 -10.39
C LEU A 58 -7.10 -4.67 -11.25
N MET A 59 -5.78 -4.47 -11.26
CA MET A 59 -5.11 -3.42 -12.04
C MET A 59 -5.22 -3.57 -13.56
N PRO A 60 -5.13 -4.78 -14.16
CA PRO A 60 -5.21 -4.94 -15.62
C PRO A 60 -6.55 -4.49 -16.22
N PHE A 61 -7.63 -4.46 -15.43
CA PHE A 61 -8.98 -4.20 -15.90
C PHE A 61 -9.58 -2.88 -15.39
N TYR A 62 -8.88 -2.19 -14.49
CA TYR A 62 -9.35 -0.94 -13.92
C TYR A 62 -9.07 0.23 -14.87
N THR A 63 -10.11 0.95 -15.25
CA THR A 63 -10.03 2.07 -16.21
C THR A 63 -10.15 3.45 -15.56
N GLY A 64 -10.39 3.51 -14.25
CA GLY A 64 -10.51 4.76 -13.50
C GLY A 64 -9.16 5.38 -13.12
N THR A 65 -9.14 6.14 -12.03
CA THR A 65 -7.91 6.79 -11.52
C THR A 65 -7.29 5.99 -10.38
N ALA A 66 -6.13 5.37 -10.60
CA ALA A 66 -5.38 4.68 -9.58
C ALA A 66 -4.46 5.66 -8.85
N LYS A 67 -4.65 5.83 -7.54
CA LYS A 67 -3.83 6.65 -6.66
C LYS A 67 -2.78 5.78 -5.96
N HIS A 68 -1.49 6.01 -6.22
CA HIS A 68 -0.40 5.18 -5.70
C HIS A 68 0.87 6.00 -5.36
N ASP A 69 1.89 5.34 -4.81
CA ASP A 69 3.12 5.91 -4.23
C ASP A 69 4.27 6.15 -5.24
N PHE A 70 3.97 6.58 -6.47
CA PHE A 70 4.96 6.77 -7.56
C PHE A 70 5.81 5.52 -7.89
N TRP A 71 5.37 4.34 -7.45
CA TRP A 71 6.15 3.14 -7.70
C TRP A 71 6.08 2.69 -9.17
N LYS A 72 7.25 2.45 -9.77
CA LYS A 72 7.42 2.16 -11.22
C LYS A 72 6.47 1.09 -11.79
N PRO A 73 6.20 -0.03 -11.09
CA PRO A 73 5.33 -1.08 -11.61
C PRO A 73 3.88 -0.67 -11.84
N TYR A 74 3.37 0.38 -11.18
CA TYR A 74 2.00 0.84 -11.42
C TYR A 74 1.84 1.46 -12.82
N PHE A 75 2.87 2.11 -13.34
CA PHE A 75 2.81 2.78 -14.65
C PHE A 75 2.70 1.83 -15.85
N LYS A 76 2.76 0.51 -15.63
CA LYS A 76 2.55 -0.48 -16.70
C LYS A 76 1.06 -0.66 -17.06
N TYR A 77 0.14 -0.24 -16.19
CA TYR A 77 -1.29 -0.46 -16.36
C TYR A 77 -1.96 0.68 -17.12
N ARG A 78 -3.00 0.36 -17.90
CA ARG A 78 -3.76 1.31 -18.72
C ARG A 78 -4.84 2.02 -17.89
N CYS A 79 -4.46 2.66 -16.79
CA CYS A 79 -5.35 3.46 -15.94
C CYS A 79 -4.86 4.91 -15.86
N ARG A 80 -5.70 5.83 -15.36
CA ARG A 80 -5.23 7.19 -15.04
C ARG A 80 -4.42 7.11 -13.75
N HIS A 81 -3.22 7.66 -13.74
CA HIS A 81 -2.36 7.65 -12.55
C HIS A 81 -2.52 8.94 -11.75
N SER A 82 -2.74 8.80 -10.44
CA SER A 82 -2.66 9.89 -9.48
C SER A 82 -1.61 9.53 -8.44
N LEU A 83 -0.82 10.51 -8.02
CA LEU A 83 0.22 10.28 -7.03
C LEU A 83 -0.28 10.62 -5.64
N CYS A 84 0.15 9.83 -4.65
CA CYS A 84 -0.24 10.05 -3.28
C CYS A 84 0.55 11.22 -2.67
N ASN A 85 -0.10 12.38 -2.56
CA ASN A 85 0.48 13.56 -1.90
C ASN A 85 1.00 13.27 -0.49
N ALA A 86 0.35 12.39 0.27
CA ALA A 86 0.81 12.03 1.61
C ALA A 86 2.17 11.32 1.60
N HIS A 87 2.45 10.51 0.58
CA HIS A 87 3.76 9.88 0.40
C HIS A 87 4.83 10.91 -0.02
N HIS A 88 4.50 11.82 -0.94
CA HIS A 88 5.41 12.91 -1.30
C HIS A 88 5.72 13.86 -0.14
N LEU A 89 4.73 14.19 0.71
CA LEU A 89 4.95 15.04 1.89
C LEU A 89 5.91 14.39 2.90
N ARG A 90 5.85 13.07 3.08
CA ARG A 90 6.81 12.33 3.92
C ARG A 90 8.23 12.39 3.35
N GLU A 91 8.37 12.30 2.03
CA GLU A 91 9.67 12.40 1.36
C GLU A 91 10.24 13.83 1.43
N LEU A 92 9.41 14.85 1.23
CA LEU A 92 9.84 16.25 1.26
C LEU A 92 10.17 16.75 2.68
N THR A 93 9.43 16.31 3.69
CA THR A 93 9.74 16.65 5.10
C THR A 93 11.10 16.10 5.53
N TRP A 94 11.46 14.90 5.07
CA TRP A 94 12.80 14.36 5.29
C TRP A 94 13.91 15.24 4.70
N VAL A 95 13.71 15.77 3.49
CA VAL A 95 14.67 16.67 2.83
C VAL A 95 14.78 17.99 3.61
N GLY A 96 13.67 18.57 4.07
CA GLY A 96 13.65 19.81 4.85
C GLY A 96 14.39 19.70 6.19
N SER A 97 14.24 18.58 6.89
CA SER A 97 14.94 18.34 8.17
C SER A 97 16.42 17.97 8.03
N SER A 98 16.91 17.70 6.82
CA SER A 98 18.32 17.32 6.56
C SER A 98 19.26 18.52 6.35
N ARG A 99 18.72 19.72 6.05
CA ARG A 99 19.50 20.97 5.93
C ARG A 99 19.50 21.73 7.26
N THR A 100 20.30 21.27 8.21
CA THR A 100 20.99 22.04 9.28
C THR A 100 21.48 21.07 10.35
N ARG A 101 22.58 20.36 10.07
CA ARG A 101 23.47 19.85 11.12
C ARG A 101 24.88 20.31 10.82
N THR A 102 25.17 21.56 11.15
CA THR A 102 26.52 21.92 11.59
C THR A 102 26.84 21.03 12.79
N LYS A 103 27.83 20.15 12.65
CA LYS A 103 28.32 19.31 13.74
C LYS A 103 29.40 20.10 14.49
N PRO A 104 29.27 20.24 15.82
CA PRO A 104 30.38 19.97 16.71
C PRO A 104 30.15 18.61 17.38
N GLY A 105 31.23 17.87 17.55
CA GLY A 105 31.18 16.48 18.00
C GLY A 105 30.54 16.30 19.37
N LEU A 106 29.76 15.24 19.53
CA LEU A 106 29.96 14.26 20.59
C LEU A 106 29.13 13.00 20.32
N SER A 107 29.57 11.96 21.02
CA SER A 107 29.37 10.53 20.89
C SER A 107 27.94 9.99 21.02
N ARG A 108 27.81 8.76 20.47
CA ARG A 108 26.91 7.67 20.88
C ARG A 108 25.43 7.73 20.43
N CYS A 109 25.18 7.17 19.26
CA CYS A 109 23.85 6.80 18.79
C CYS A 109 23.33 5.57 19.57
N LYS A 110 22.46 5.81 20.55
CA LYS A 110 21.39 4.88 20.94
C LYS A 110 20.11 5.45 20.36
N ILE A 111 19.58 4.90 19.26
CA ILE A 111 18.18 5.16 18.90
C ILE A 111 17.45 3.89 18.46
N CYS A 112 16.55 3.50 19.36
CA CYS A 112 15.33 2.73 19.20
C CYS A 112 15.37 1.29 18.66
N CYS A 113 15.45 0.35 19.62
CA CYS A 113 15.06 -1.04 19.46
C CYS A 113 13.58 -1.24 19.89
N TRP A 114 12.74 -1.70 18.96
CA TRP A 114 11.76 -2.80 19.06
C TRP A 114 10.83 -2.97 20.29
N ARG A 115 9.50 -2.94 20.07
CA ARG A 115 8.46 -3.99 20.36
C ARG A 115 7.07 -3.42 20.68
N SER A 116 6.06 -3.88 19.96
CA SER A 116 4.86 -4.39 20.64
C SER A 116 4.29 -5.60 19.89
N ARG A 117 4.03 -6.63 20.67
CA ARG A 117 3.64 -7.99 20.30
C ARG A 117 2.11 -8.03 20.43
N ARG A 118 1.35 -8.14 19.33
CA ARG A 118 -0.02 -8.66 19.38
C ARG A 118 -0.29 -9.59 18.20
N ARG A 119 -0.64 -10.81 18.56
CA ARG A 119 -1.09 -11.92 17.73
C ARG A 119 -2.52 -11.58 17.28
N LEU A 120 -2.76 -11.50 15.97
CA LEU A 120 -4.12 -11.50 15.43
C LEU A 120 -4.26 -12.73 14.54
N THR A 121 -4.89 -13.76 15.10
CA THR A 121 -5.40 -14.92 14.38
C THR A 121 -6.80 -14.59 13.86
N SER A 122 -7.07 -14.96 12.61
CA SER A 122 -8.34 -14.92 11.88
C SER A 122 -8.71 -13.61 11.19
N ILE A 123 -8.72 -13.69 9.85
CA ILE A 123 -9.36 -12.74 8.93
C ILE A 123 -10.88 -12.98 9.01
N LYS A 124 -11.65 -11.94 9.34
CA LYS A 124 -13.09 -11.84 9.04
C LYS A 124 -13.30 -10.52 8.30
N THR A 125 -14.03 -10.57 7.19
CA THR A 125 -14.59 -9.41 6.53
C THR A 125 -15.53 -8.68 7.51
N ILE A 126 -15.31 -7.39 7.76
CA ILE A 126 -16.15 -6.56 8.64
C ILE A 126 -16.82 -5.48 7.78
N PRO A 127 -18.16 -5.52 7.61
CA PRO A 127 -18.93 -4.43 7.00
C PRO A 127 -18.93 -3.19 7.91
N ARG A 128 -18.85 -2.01 7.30
CA ARG A 128 -18.68 -0.72 7.98
C ARG A 128 -20.03 -0.11 8.42
N HIS A 129 -20.92 -0.91 9.02
CA HIS A 129 -22.24 -0.46 9.49
C HIS A 129 -22.53 -0.90 10.94
N THR A 130 -21.69 -0.52 11.90
CA THR A 130 -22.10 -0.47 13.33
C THR A 130 -21.18 0.47 14.10
N TRP A 131 -21.44 1.76 14.04
CA TRP A 131 -21.10 2.72 15.10
C TRP A 131 -22.23 3.74 15.15
N SER A 132 -23.18 3.51 16.05
CA SER A 132 -24.12 4.52 16.57
C SER A 132 -23.53 5.13 17.83
#